data_AF-A0A143ZTL4-F1
#
_entry.id   AF-A0A143ZTL4-F1
#
_cell.length_a   1.000
_cell.length_b   1.000
_cell.length_c   1.000
_cell.angle_alpha   90.00
_cell.angle_beta   90.00
_cell.angle_gamma   90.00
#
_symmetry.space_group_name_H-M   'P 1'
#
loop_
_entity.id
_entity.type
_entity.pdbx_description
1 polymer ?
#
loop_
_entity_poly.entity_id
_entity_poly.type
_entity_poly.pdbx_seq_one_letter_code
_entity_poly.pdbx_strand_id
1 'polypeptide(L)'
;MSEIEKIAKTVSQMAKPKMRPKELFEAVRQVHPKATKKEITRGAFYAVIMASSDRPGTVHGLHDLAMESRKDTQEDAGWVQQDAT
;
A
#
# COMPACT_ATOMS: atom_id res chain seq x y z
N MET A 1 21.66 -3.96 -0.82
CA MET A 1 20.26 -4.00 -1.28
C MET A 1 19.81 -5.44 -1.41
N SER A 2 18.68 -5.77 -0.80
CA SER A 2 18.03 -7.09 -0.94
C SER A 2 17.51 -7.33 -2.35
N GLU A 3 17.23 -8.58 -2.72
CA GLU A 3 16.66 -8.88 -4.06
C GLU A 3 15.30 -8.21 -4.27
N ILE A 4 14.47 -8.13 -3.23
CA ILE A 4 13.18 -7.44 -3.30
C ILE A 4 13.36 -5.92 -3.50
N GLU A 5 14.37 -5.30 -2.90
CA GLU A 5 14.70 -3.88 -3.14
C GLU A 5 15.17 -3.64 -4.59
N LYS A 6 15.98 -4.54 -5.15
CA LYS A 6 16.41 -4.45 -6.56
C LYS A 6 15.24 -4.56 -7.53
N ILE A 7 14.32 -5.50 -7.26
CA ILE A 7 13.09 -5.68 -8.02
C ILE A 7 12.20 -4.43 -7.87
N ALA A 8 12.01 -3.92 -6.65
CA ALA A 8 11.22 -2.73 -6.39
C ALA A 8 11.74 -1.51 -7.14
N LYS A 9 13.05 -1.28 -7.11
CA LYS A 9 13.70 -0.20 -7.89
C LYS A 9 13.40 -0.33 -9.38
N THR A 10 13.46 -1.56 -9.90
CA THR A 10 13.18 -1.83 -11.32
C THR A 10 11.71 -1.61 -11.66
N VAL A 11 10.79 -2.04 -10.79
CA VAL A 11 9.35 -1.79 -10.92
C VAL A 11 9.09 -0.29 -10.99
N SER A 12 9.64 0.51 -10.09
CA SER A 12 9.48 1.97 -10.09
C SER A 12 10.00 2.63 -11.36
N GLN A 13 11.09 2.14 -11.94
CA GLN A 13 11.68 2.67 -13.17
C GLN A 13 10.87 2.31 -14.42
N MET A 14 10.20 1.15 -14.42
CA MET A 14 9.49 0.62 -15.59
C MET A 14 8.00 0.96 -15.61
N ALA A 15 7.38 1.18 -14.45
CA ALA A 15 5.97 1.49 -14.34
C ALA A 15 5.66 2.82 -15.05
N LYS A 16 4.66 2.79 -15.93
CA LYS A 16 4.17 3.97 -16.66
C LYS A 16 2.65 4.12 -16.46
N PRO A 17 2.11 5.36 -16.50
CA PRO A 17 0.67 5.56 -16.52
C PRO A 17 0.01 4.74 -17.63
N LYS A 18 -1.15 4.13 -17.34
CA LYS A 18 -1.94 3.29 -18.26
C LYS A 18 -1.25 1.99 -18.72
N MET A 19 -0.10 1.62 -18.14
CA MET A 19 0.55 0.33 -18.41
C MET A 19 -0.27 -0.82 -17.82
N ARG A 20 -0.46 -1.90 -18.58
CA ARG A 20 -1.17 -3.08 -18.06
C ARG A 20 -0.25 -3.88 -17.14
N PRO A 21 -0.77 -4.54 -16.09
CA PRO A 21 0.04 -5.33 -15.18
C PRO A 21 0.95 -6.35 -15.89
N LYS A 22 0.42 -7.05 -16.91
CA LYS A 22 1.18 -8.05 -17.67
C LYS A 22 2.43 -7.45 -18.34
N GLU A 23 2.31 -6.26 -18.91
CA GLU A 23 3.42 -5.58 -19.58
C GLU A 23 4.50 -5.20 -18.57
N LEU A 24 4.11 -4.74 -17.37
CA LEU A 24 5.05 -4.44 -16.29
C LEU A 24 5.77 -5.71 -15.82
N PHE A 25 5.07 -6.83 -15.70
CA PHE A 25 5.67 -8.12 -15.34
C PHE A 25 6.71 -8.58 -16.36
N GLU A 26 6.40 -8.47 -17.66
CA GLU A 26 7.32 -8.84 -18.74
C GLU A 26 8.55 -7.94 -18.74
N ALA A 27 8.37 -6.62 -18.61
CA ALA A 27 9.47 -5.67 -18.53
C ALA A 27 10.40 -5.97 -17.34
N VAL A 28 9.84 -6.21 -16.15
CA VAL A 28 10.64 -6.53 -14.95
C VAL A 28 11.42 -7.83 -15.13
N ARG A 29 10.84 -8.83 -15.80
CA ARG A 29 11.53 -10.10 -16.08
C ARG A 29 12.65 -9.99 -17.12
N GLN A 30 12.62 -8.99 -17.99
CA GLN A 30 13.76 -8.74 -18.89
C GLN A 30 15.03 -8.37 -18.10
N VAL A 31 14.88 -7.71 -16.94
CA VAL A 31 16.00 -7.35 -16.06
C VAL A 31 16.23 -8.39 -14.97
N HIS A 32 15.17 -9.04 -14.48
CA HIS A 32 15.23 -10.09 -13.45
C HIS A 32 14.62 -11.40 -13.97
N PRO A 33 15.32 -12.18 -14.82
CA PRO A 33 14.74 -13.36 -15.47
C PRO A 33 14.25 -14.44 -14.51
N LYS A 34 14.84 -14.52 -13.31
CA LYS A 34 14.50 -15.49 -12.27
C LYS A 34 13.38 -15.00 -11.34
N ALA A 35 12.92 -13.76 -11.48
CA ALA A 35 11.93 -13.19 -10.57
C ALA A 35 10.57 -13.88 -10.75
N THR A 36 10.09 -14.44 -9.65
CA THR A 36 8.77 -15.06 -9.56
C THR A 36 7.68 -13.99 -9.56
N LYS A 37 6.44 -14.41 -9.85
CA LYS A 37 5.30 -13.49 -9.81
C LYS A 37 5.14 -12.84 -8.42
N LYS A 38 5.35 -13.64 -7.37
CA LYS A 38 5.26 -13.22 -5.96
C LYS A 38 6.29 -12.15 -5.60
N GLU A 39 7.53 -12.31 -6.05
CA GLU A 39 8.60 -11.36 -5.77
C GLU A 39 8.38 -10.02 -6.48
N ILE A 40 7.90 -10.05 -7.73
CA ILE A 40 7.57 -8.83 -8.48
C ILE A 40 6.41 -8.09 -7.83
N THR A 41 5.35 -8.80 -7.42
CA THR A 41 4.24 -8.19 -6.67
C THR A 41 4.73 -7.58 -5.36
N ARG A 42 5.56 -8.31 -4.59
CA ARG A 42 6.12 -7.78 -3.34
C ARG A 42 7.00 -6.55 -3.57
N GLY A 43 7.82 -6.57 -4.62
CA GLY A 43 8.63 -5.42 -5.03
C GLY A 43 7.78 -4.21 -5.43
N ALA A 44 6.66 -4.42 -6.12
CA ALA A 44 5.73 -3.36 -6.47
C ALA A 44 5.09 -2.71 -5.24
N PHE A 45 4.63 -3.51 -4.27
CA PHE A 45 4.12 -2.96 -2.99
C PHE A 45 5.21 -2.22 -2.22
N TYR A 46 6.42 -2.77 -2.16
CA TYR A 46 7.56 -2.12 -1.52
C TYR A 46 7.86 -0.75 -2.15
N ALA A 47 7.85 -0.67 -3.48
CA ALA A 47 8.02 0.57 -4.22
C ALA A 47 6.95 1.63 -3.88
N VAL A 48 5.68 1.22 -3.76
CA VAL A 48 4.58 2.11 -3.36
C VAL A 48 4.80 2.65 -1.94
N ILE A 49 5.16 1.78 -0.99
CA ILE A 49 5.42 2.18 0.39
C ILE A 49 6.55 3.21 0.43
N MET A 50 7.67 2.95 -0.26
CA MET A 50 8.80 3.87 -0.29
C MET A 50 8.45 5.21 -0.95
N ALA A 51 7.74 5.20 -2.07
CA ALA A 51 7.27 6.43 -2.71
C ALA A 51 6.29 7.23 -1.82
N SER A 52 5.55 6.56 -0.94
CA SER A 52 4.66 7.22 0.02
C SER A 52 5.40 7.78 1.25
N SER A 53 6.50 7.14 1.67
CA SER A 53 7.35 7.62 2.78
C SER A 53 8.05 8.94 2.45
N ASP A 54 8.28 9.22 1.16
CA ASP A 54 8.85 10.50 0.69
C ASP A 54 7.87 11.69 0.83
N ARG A 55 6.61 11.45 1.23
CA ARG A 55 5.59 12.48 1.52
C ARG A 55 5.08 12.36 2.96
N PRO A 56 5.90 12.70 3.98
CA PRO A 56 5.57 12.47 5.39
C PRO A 56 4.27 13.15 5.85
N GLY A 57 3.90 14.31 5.27
CA GLY A 57 2.64 14.99 5.59
C GLY A 57 1.37 14.22 5.18
N THR A 58 1.45 13.36 4.15
CA THR A 58 0.31 12.56 3.69
C THR A 58 0.04 11.39 4.63
N VAL A 59 1.07 10.81 5.25
CA VAL A 59 0.92 9.69 6.18
C VAL A 59 0.24 10.12 7.48
N HIS A 60 0.60 11.29 8.02
CA HIS A 60 -0.10 11.86 9.19
C HIS A 60 -1.57 12.14 8.90
N GLY A 61 -1.89 12.79 7.79
CA GLY A 61 -3.29 13.08 7.43
C GLY A 61 -4.14 11.81 7.22
N LEU A 62 -3.56 10.74 6.67
CA LEU A 62 -4.25 9.45 6.53
C LEU A 62 -4.42 8.72 7.87
N HIS A 63 -3.43 8.83 8.77
CA HIS A 63 -3.53 8.30 10.12
C HIS A 63 -4.63 9.00 10.92
N ASP A 64 -4.68 10.33 10.88
CA ASP A 64 -5.69 11.12 11.60
C ASP A 64 -7.10 10.80 11.08
N LEU A 65 -7.28 10.71 9.76
CA LEU A 65 -8.54 10.29 9.14
C LEU A 65 -8.97 8.88 9.58
N ALA A 66 -8.04 7.93 9.64
CA ALA A 66 -8.33 6.58 10.09
C ALA A 66 -8.73 6.53 11.58
N MET A 67 -8.09 7.34 12.43
CA MET A 67 -8.44 7.44 13.85
C MET A 67 -9.79 8.09 14.08
N GLU A 68 -10.13 9.12 13.30
CA GLU A 68 -11.44 9.77 13.37
C GLU A 68 -12.55 8.83 12.93
N SER A 69 -12.37 8.10 11.82
CA SER A 69 -13.34 7.09 11.37
C SER A 69 -13.58 5.94 12.35
N ARG A 70 -12.66 5.69 13.30
CA ARG A 70 -12.88 4.71 14.38
C ARG A 70 -13.72 5.26 15.53
N LYS A 71 -13.66 6.57 15.80
CA LYS A 71 -14.45 7.18 16.87
C LYS A 71 -15.95 7.18 16.53
N ASP A 72 -16.27 7.38 15.24
CA ASP A 72 -17.66 7.35 14.75
C ASP A 72 -18.34 5.98 14.90
N THR A 73 -17.57 4.90 15.07
CA THR A 73 -18.13 3.56 15.39
C THR A 73 -18.32 3.28 16.89
N GLN A 74 -17.94 4.21 17.78
CA GLN A 74 -18.04 4.04 19.23
C GLN A 74 -19.24 4.79 19.85
N GLU A 75 -19.94 5.64 19.11
CA GLU A 75 -21.07 6.44 19.64
C GLU A 75 -22.44 5.73 19.54
N ASP A 76 -22.54 4.55 18.92
CA ASP A 76 -23.79 3.79 18.77
C ASP A 76 -23.88 2.56 19.71
N ALA A 77 -23.21 2.63 20.86
CA ALA A 77 -23.33 1.66 21.95
C ALA A 77 -23.69 2.35 23.27
N GLY A 78 -24.67 3.26 23.21
CA GLY A 78 -25.35 3.79 24.38
C GLY A 78 -26.27 2.73 24.98
N TRP A 79 -25.83 2.14 26.09
CA TRP A 79 -26.63 1.25 26.93
C TRP A 79 -27.97 1.90 27.30
N VAL A 80 -29.10 1.32 26.89
CA VAL A 80 -30.40 1.64 27.47
C VAL A 80 -30.57 0.79 28.72
N GLN A 81 -30.38 1.40 29.88
CA GLN A 81 -30.77 0.81 31.16
C GLN A 81 -31.51 1.85 32.02
N GLN A 82 -32.75 1.48 32.36
CA GLN A 82 -33.69 2.06 33.34
C GLN A 82 -34.32 3.39 32.88
N ASP A 83 -35.64 3.52 32.89
CA ASP A 83 -36.40 3.62 34.14
C ASP A 83 -37.63 2.72 34.27
N ALA A 84 -37.78 2.23 35.49
CA ALA A 84 -38.99 1.63 36.05
C ALA A 84 -40.08 2.69 36.24
N THR A 85 -41.32 2.35 35.91
CA THR A 85 -42.54 2.58 36.72
C THR A 85 -43.66 1.69 36.18
#